data_AF-A0A5K0XPV0-F1
#
_entry.id   AF-A0A5K0XPV0-F1
#
_cell.length_a   1.000
_cell.length_b   1.000
_cell.length_c   1.000
_cell.angle_alpha   90.00
_cell.angle_beta   90.00
_cell.angle_gamma   90.00
#
_symmetry.space_group_name_H-M   'P 1'
#
loop_
_entity.id
_entity.type
_entity.pdbx_description
1 polymer ?
#
loop_
_entity_poly.entity_id
_entity_poly.type
_entity_poly.pdbx_seq_one_letter_code
_entity_poly.pdbx_strand_id
1 'polypeptide(L)'
;DEIERGDVPKCIQCYMKEKSVSEEAARQYVDGLLGNAWKELHKECTEATSNGTSHPLVHCALNLARMAQFMYQHGDAYGFAERDYPVEPILKLMVESV
;
A
#
# COMPACT_ATOMS: atom_id res chain seq x y z
N ASP A 1 14.53 -10.38 6.97
CA ASP A 1 13.21 -9.79 7.31
C ASP A 1 13.26 -8.77 8.44
N GLU A 2 12.27 -7.87 8.54
CA GLU A 2 12.19 -6.84 9.60
C GLU A 2 12.27 -7.41 11.01
N ILE A 3 11.57 -8.52 11.26
CA ILE A 3 11.56 -9.22 12.56
C ILE A 3 12.95 -9.78 12.91
N GLU A 4 13.69 -10.31 11.95
CA GLU A 4 15.06 -10.80 12.16
C GLU A 4 16.02 -9.68 12.54
N ARG A 5 15.73 -8.44 12.11
CA ARG A 5 16.48 -7.23 12.47
C ARG A 5 16.08 -6.66 13.84
N GLY A 6 15.11 -7.27 14.53
CA GLY A 6 14.65 -6.85 15.85
C GLY A 6 13.50 -5.84 15.84
N ASP A 7 12.79 -5.67 14.72
CA ASP A 7 11.60 -4.82 14.65
C ASP A 7 10.40 -5.46 15.36
N VAL A 8 9.42 -4.62 15.73
CA VAL A 8 8.16 -5.05 16.35
C VAL A 8 7.25 -5.78 15.34
N PRO A 9 6.42 -6.73 15.81
CA PRO A 9 5.43 -7.41 14.96
C PRO A 9 4.56 -6.44 14.15
N LYS A 10 4.37 -6.73 12.86
CA LYS A 10 3.46 -6.00 11.96
C LYS A 10 2.14 -6.73 11.82
N CYS A 11 1.24 -6.23 10.97
CA CYS A 11 -0.13 -6.72 10.83
C CYS A 11 -0.22 -8.24 10.61
N ILE A 12 0.64 -8.83 9.78
CA ILE A 12 0.66 -10.28 9.52
C ILE A 12 0.99 -11.04 10.81
N GLN A 13 2.09 -10.69 11.49
CA GLN A 13 2.51 -11.37 12.72
C GLN A 13 1.53 -11.15 13.88
N CYS A 14 0.97 -9.95 14.00
CA CYS A 14 -0.07 -9.66 14.98
C CYS A 14 -1.30 -10.54 14.75
N TYR A 15 -1.80 -10.61 13.51
CA TYR A 15 -2.98 -11.42 13.19
C TYR A 15 -2.73 -12.92 13.37
N MET A 16 -1.55 -13.41 12.97
CA MET A 16 -1.13 -14.79 13.25
C MET A 16 -1.21 -15.10 14.74
N LYS A 17 -0.71 -14.21 15.60
CA LYS A 17 -0.71 -14.38 17.06
C LYS A 17 -2.11 -14.28 17.65
N GLU A 18 -2.92 -13.32 17.19
CA GLU A 18 -4.27 -13.08 17.71
C GLU A 18 -5.25 -14.18 17.34
N LYS A 19 -5.13 -14.75 16.14
CA LYS A 19 -6.05 -15.77 15.63
C LYS A 19 -5.46 -17.17 15.61
N SER A 20 -4.19 -17.33 16.02
CA SER A 20 -3.45 -18.60 15.98
C SER A 20 -3.50 -19.27 14.60
N VAL A 21 -3.27 -18.49 13.54
CA VAL A 21 -3.33 -18.94 12.14
C VAL A 21 -1.95 -18.97 11.48
N SER A 22 -1.84 -19.63 10.34
CA SER A 22 -0.63 -19.63 9.51
C SER A 22 -0.35 -18.24 8.92
N GLU A 23 0.90 -18.00 8.52
CA GLU A 23 1.28 -16.76 7.83
C GLU A 23 0.48 -16.58 6.53
N GLU A 24 0.31 -17.66 5.77
CA GLU A 24 -0.47 -17.65 4.52
C GLU A 24 -1.91 -17.17 4.75
N ALA A 25 -2.58 -17.70 5.79
CA ALA A 25 -3.94 -17.28 6.15
C ALA A 25 -3.99 -15.83 6.64
N ALA A 26 -2.97 -15.39 7.39
CA ALA A 26 -2.85 -14.00 7.83
C ALA A 26 -2.61 -13.04 6.66
N ARG A 27 -1.77 -13.42 5.70
CA ARG A 27 -1.49 -12.65 4.49
C ARG A 27 -2.74 -12.51 3.63
N GLN A 28 -3.46 -13.60 3.38
CA GLN A 28 -4.74 -13.56 2.66
C GLN A 28 -5.77 -12.64 3.34
N TYR A 29 -5.82 -12.64 4.68
CA TYR A 29 -6.69 -11.73 5.43
C TYR A 29 -6.28 -10.27 5.24
N VAL A 30 -4.99 -9.95 5.39
CA VAL A 30 -4.45 -8.59 5.19
C VAL A 30 -4.66 -8.12 3.74
N ASP A 31 -4.46 -8.98 2.74
CA ASP A 31 -4.72 -8.67 1.34
C ASP A 31 -6.20 -8.35 1.10
N GLY A 32 -7.11 -9.06 1.79
CA GLY A 32 -8.53 -8.73 1.80
C GLY A 32 -8.82 -7.35 2.40
N LEU A 33 -8.16 -6.99 3.50
CA LEU A 33 -8.27 -5.65 4.09
C LEU A 33 -7.76 -4.56 3.13
N LEU A 34 -6.61 -4.78 2.50
CA LEU A 34 -6.04 -3.87 1.51
C LEU A 34 -6.98 -3.69 0.31
N GLY A 35 -7.56 -4.78 -0.20
CA GLY A 35 -8.52 -4.74 -1.29
C GLY A 35 -9.79 -3.96 -0.94
N ASN A 36 -10.28 -4.08 0.29
CA ASN A 36 -11.42 -3.29 0.76
C ASN A 36 -11.08 -1.80 0.91
N ALA A 37 -9.93 -1.49 1.51
CA ALA A 37 -9.44 -0.11 1.61
C ALA A 37 -9.27 0.54 0.23
N TRP A 38 -8.81 -0.24 -0.78
CA TRP A 38 -8.70 0.25 -2.14
C TRP A 38 -10.06 0.61 -2.76
N LYS A 39 -11.08 -0.22 -2.54
CA LYS A 39 -12.44 0.06 -3.03
C LYS A 39 -13.01 1.34 -2.41
N GLU A 40 -12.81 1.52 -1.10
CA GLU A 40 -13.24 2.72 -0.38
C GLU A 40 -12.52 3.96 -0.91
N LEU A 41 -11.19 3.92 -1.01
CA LEU A 41 -10.40 5.04 -1.53
C LEU A 41 -10.80 5.42 -2.97
N HIS A 42 -11.04 4.43 -3.84
CA HIS A 42 -11.49 4.69 -5.21
C HIS A 42 -12.88 5.34 -5.26
N LYS A 43 -13.81 4.87 -4.41
CA LYS A 43 -15.15 5.45 -4.29
C LYS A 43 -15.07 6.92 -3.87
N GLU A 44 -14.35 7.21 -2.80
CA GLU A 44 -14.16 8.58 -2.29
C GLU A 44 -13.49 9.49 -3.35
N CYS A 45 -12.49 8.98 -4.08
CA CYS A 45 -11.87 9.73 -5.17
C CYS A 45 -12.85 10.05 -6.31
N THR A 46 -13.70 9.08 -6.66
CA THR A 46 -14.71 9.24 -7.72
C THR A 46 -15.76 10.27 -7.31
N GLU A 47 -16.26 10.17 -6.07
CA GLU A 47 -17.23 11.10 -5.51
C GLU A 47 -16.67 12.52 -5.37
N ALA A 48 -15.42 12.66 -4.93
CA ALA A 48 -14.74 13.95 -4.87
C ALA A 48 -14.59 14.58 -6.26
N THR A 49 -14.29 13.77 -7.27
CA THR A 49 -14.16 14.23 -8.66
C THR A 49 -15.52 14.65 -9.23
N SER A 50 -16.56 13.84 -9.04
CA SER A 50 -17.91 14.14 -9.55
C SER A 50 -18.53 15.38 -8.92
N ASN A 51 -18.22 15.65 -7.64
CA ASN A 51 -18.76 16.80 -6.90
C ASN A 51 -17.97 18.08 -7.15
N GLY A 52 -16.96 18.07 -8.04
CA GLY A 52 -16.09 19.22 -8.28
C GLY A 52 -15.20 19.58 -7.09
N THR A 53 -15.13 18.70 -6.09
CA THR A 53 -14.33 18.84 -4.87
C THR A 53 -12.99 18.10 -4.99
N SER A 54 -12.48 17.93 -6.22
CA SER A 54 -11.17 17.35 -6.54
C SER A 54 -10.07 18.09 -5.77
N HIS A 55 -9.87 17.67 -4.53
CA HIS A 55 -8.99 18.32 -3.58
C HIS A 55 -7.59 17.74 -3.76
N PRO A 56 -6.53 18.56 -3.80
CA PRO A 56 -5.15 18.08 -3.90
C PRO A 56 -4.83 16.96 -2.92
N LEU A 57 -5.40 17.01 -1.71
CA LEU A 57 -5.27 15.95 -0.69
C LEU A 57 -5.77 14.57 -1.14
N VAL A 58 -6.88 14.50 -1.88
CA VAL A 58 -7.46 13.23 -2.35
C VAL A 58 -6.54 12.59 -3.39
N HIS A 59 -6.02 13.40 -4.31
CA HIS A 59 -5.01 12.96 -5.29
C HIS A 59 -3.71 12.53 -4.62
N CYS A 60 -3.23 13.27 -3.62
CA CYS A 60 -2.06 12.89 -2.84
C CYS A 60 -2.26 11.54 -2.12
N ALA A 61 -3.42 11.33 -1.50
CA ALA A 61 -3.74 10.06 -0.82
C ALA A 61 -3.77 8.89 -1.81
N LEU A 62 -4.40 9.09 -2.98
CA LEU A 62 -4.45 8.09 -4.05
C LEU A 62 -3.05 7.73 -4.56
N ASN A 63 -2.22 8.74 -4.83
CA ASN A 63 -0.87 8.54 -5.34
C ASN A 63 0.04 7.91 -4.28
N LEU A 64 -0.13 8.25 -3.00
CA LEU A 64 0.59 7.60 -1.90
C LEU A 64 0.24 6.11 -1.78
N ALA A 65 -1.03 5.74 -1.90
CA ALA A 65 -1.46 4.35 -1.88
C ALA A 65 -0.86 3.55 -3.06
N ARG A 66 -0.89 4.13 -4.28
CA ARG A 66 -0.26 3.53 -5.47
C ARG A 66 1.25 3.36 -5.32
N MET A 67 1.92 4.38 -4.78
CA MET A 67 3.33 4.36 -4.45
C MET A 67 3.66 3.20 -3.51
N ALA A 68 2.94 3.08 -2.38
CA ALA A 68 3.16 2.00 -1.43
C ALA A 68 2.97 0.63 -2.09
N GLN A 69 1.90 0.46 -2.88
CA GLN A 69 1.69 -0.80 -3.60
C GLN A 69 2.84 -1.12 -4.57
N PHE A 70 3.27 -0.15 -5.38
CA PHE A 70 4.39 -0.34 -6.30
C PHE A 70 5.68 -0.74 -5.57
N MET A 71 5.97 -0.07 -4.46
CA MET A 71 7.19 -0.28 -3.70
C MET A 71 7.20 -1.63 -2.96
N TYR A 72 6.05 -2.15 -2.54
CA TYR A 72 6.00 -3.29 -1.62
C TYR A 72 5.33 -4.56 -2.19
N GLN A 73 4.71 -4.52 -3.37
CA GLN A 73 4.02 -5.68 -3.96
C GLN A 73 4.94 -6.88 -4.26
N HIS A 74 6.25 -6.66 -4.36
CA HIS A 74 7.26 -7.70 -4.64
C HIS A 74 8.33 -7.78 -3.55
N GLY A 75 7.99 -7.36 -2.33
CA GLY A 75 8.90 -7.23 -1.20
C GLY A 75 9.44 -5.81 -1.04
N ASP A 76 10.40 -5.63 -0.14
CA ASP A 76 10.91 -4.32 0.23
C ASP A 76 11.80 -3.72 -0.89
N ALA A 77 11.25 -2.78 -1.66
CA ALA A 77 11.99 -1.99 -2.65
C ALA A 77 12.64 -0.73 -2.06
N TYR A 78 12.25 -0.31 -0.85
CA TYR A 78 12.75 0.92 -0.23
C TYR A 78 14.02 0.67 0.58
N GLY A 79 14.02 -0.38 1.40
CA GLY A 79 15.16 -0.76 2.25
C GLY A 79 16.31 -1.43 1.50
N PHE A 80 16.12 -1.81 0.23
CA PHE A 80 17.12 -2.45 -0.61
C PHE A 80 17.42 -1.59 -1.85
N ALA A 81 18.17 -0.51 -1.65
CA ALA A 81 18.57 0.44 -2.70
C ALA A 81 19.48 -0.15 -3.80
N GLU A 82 19.93 -1.41 -3.68
CA GLU A 82 20.74 -2.10 -4.70
C GLU A 82 19.92 -2.74 -5.83
N ARG A 83 18.60 -2.83 -5.69
CA ARG A 83 17.75 -3.21 -6.83
C ARG A 83 17.57 -1.98 -7.71
N ASP A 84 17.88 -2.09 -9.01
CA ASP A 84 17.55 -1.12 -10.06
C ASP A 84 16.02 -0.95 -10.16
N TYR A 85 15.40 -0.37 -9.14
CA TYR A 85 14.00 -0.01 -9.16
C TYR A 85 13.87 1.26 -9.98
N PRO A 86 13.10 1.24 -11.08
CA PRO A 86 12.99 2.40 -11.92
C PRO A 86 12.17 3.46 -11.16
N VAL A 87 12.86 4.48 -10.65
CA VAL A 87 12.29 5.64 -9.96
C VAL A 87 11.47 6.54 -10.90
N GLU A 88 11.71 6.44 -12.20
CA GLU A 88 11.01 7.20 -13.24
C GLU A 88 9.51 6.82 -13.34
N PRO A 89 9.13 5.53 -13.44
CA PRO A 89 7.74 5.09 -13.31
C PRO A 89 7.04 5.60 -12.05
N ILE A 90 7.73 5.62 -10.91
CA ILE A 90 7.20 6.12 -9.64
C ILE A 90 6.86 7.61 -9.75
N LEU A 91 7.83 8.40 -10.20
CA LEU A 91 7.65 9.85 -10.36
C LEU A 91 6.51 10.14 -11.34
N LYS A 92 6.43 9.38 -12.43
CA LYS A 92 5.37 9.51 -13.43
C LYS A 92 4.00 9.19 -12.84
N LEU A 93 3.88 8.15 -12.03
CA LEU A 93 2.64 7.78 -11.32
C LEU A 93 2.19 8.81 -10.28
N MET A 94 3.13 9.56 -9.70
CA MET A 94 2.86 10.58 -8.68
C MET A 94 2.58 11.97 -9.27
N VAL A 95 3.21 12.31 -10.40
CA VAL A 95 3.17 13.64 -11.04
C VAL A 95 2.10 13.70 -12.13
N GLU A 96 1.95 12.65 -12.92
CA GLU A 96 0.90 12.55 -13.94
C GLU A 96 -0.38 12.04 -13.29
N SER A 97 -1.06 12.93 -12.57
CA SER A 97 -2.47 12.75 -12.23
C SER A 97 -3.29 12.76 -13.53
N VAL A 98 -3.98 11.64 -13.80
CA VAL A 98 -5.06 11.39 -14.79
C VAL A 98 -5.12 12.34 -16.00
#